data_AF-A0AAC9N9X6-F1
#
_entry.id   AF-A0AAC9N9X6-F1
#
_cell.length_a   1.000
_cell.length_b   1.000
_cell.length_c   1.000
_cell.angle_alpha   90.00
_cell.angle_beta   90.00
_cell.angle_gamma   90.00
#
_symmetry.space_group_name_H-M   'P 1'
#
loop_
_entity.id
_entity.type
_entity.pdbx_description
1 polymer ?
#
loop_
_entity_poly.entity_id
_entity_poly.type
_entity_poly.pdbx_seq_one_letter_code
_entity_poly.pdbx_strand_id
1 'polypeptide(L)'
;MLLGGDARNLPEMRRIAAALSPAAHLTVLVEVCGSDQVGVIDAREGRVSWLDRSLENGLRPRGERLAQAIHAWCAEWACGDDPVCTVWLGARTPSRIVRMTRALLPEPRVS
;
A
#
# COMPACT_ATOMS: atom_id res chain seq x y z
N MET A 1 -5.53 2.61 8.14
CA MET A 1 -4.30 1.80 7.92
C MET A 1 -4.11 1.58 6.42
N LEU A 2 -2.87 1.65 5.96
CA LEU A 2 -2.48 1.30 4.59
C LEU A 2 -1.66 0.01 4.56
N LEU A 3 -2.01 -0.93 3.68
CA LEU A 3 -1.18 -2.08 3.31
C LEU A 3 -0.69 -1.91 1.86
N GLY A 4 0.62 -1.76 1.68
CA GLY A 4 1.24 -1.64 0.36
C GLY A 4 2.19 -2.80 0.05
N GLY A 5 2.08 -3.39 -1.13
CA GLY A 5 2.99 -4.47 -1.56
C GLY A 5 2.76 -4.92 -2.99
N ASP A 6 3.31 -6.08 -3.34
CA ASP A 6 3.04 -6.74 -4.61
C ASP A 6 2.37 -8.11 -4.43
N ALA A 7 2.06 -8.79 -5.54
CA ALA A 7 1.41 -10.11 -5.54
C ALA A 7 2.06 -11.14 -4.59
N ARG A 8 3.38 -11.07 -4.34
CA ARG A 8 4.08 -11.99 -3.43
C ARG A 8 3.83 -11.68 -1.95
N ASN A 9 3.23 -10.52 -1.65
CA ASN A 9 2.87 -10.11 -0.30
C ASN A 9 1.43 -10.50 0.07
N LEU A 10 0.61 -10.98 -0.88
CA LEU A 10 -0.80 -11.32 -0.66
C LEU A 10 -1.06 -12.21 0.56
N PRO A 11 -0.28 -13.28 0.84
CA PRO A 11 -0.52 -14.09 2.04
C PRO A 11 -0.37 -13.30 3.34
N GLU A 12 0.63 -12.41 3.42
CA GLU A 12 0.87 -11.58 4.60
C GLU A 12 -0.20 -10.50 4.74
N MET A 13 -0.55 -9.84 3.64
CA MET A 13 -1.58 -8.79 3.62
C MET A 13 -2.93 -9.33 4.06
N ARG A 14 -3.29 -10.55 3.62
CA ARG A 14 -4.51 -11.24 4.08
C ARG A 14 -4.47 -11.54 5.59
N ARG A 15 -3.34 -12.00 6.11
CA ARG A 15 -3.18 -12.26 7.54
C ARG A 15 -3.36 -10.98 8.36
N ILE A 16 -2.72 -9.89 7.93
CA ILE A 16 -2.84 -8.59 8.60
C ILE A 16 -4.29 -8.10 8.54
N ALA A 17 -4.91 -8.08 7.36
CA ALA A 17 -6.30 -7.64 7.18
C ALA A 17 -7.29 -8.43 8.06
N ALA A 18 -7.10 -9.75 8.18
CA ALA A 18 -7.93 -10.61 9.03
C ALA A 18 -7.76 -10.34 10.53
N ALA A 19 -6.58 -9.87 10.95
CA ALA A 19 -6.26 -9.57 12.35
C ALA A 19 -6.70 -8.16 12.79
N LEU A 20 -7.09 -7.30 11.86
CA LEU A 20 -7.53 -5.94 12.18
C LEU A 20 -8.90 -5.93 12.86
N SER A 21 -9.09 -4.94 13.74
CA SER A 21 -10.40 -4.61 14.29
C SER A 21 -11.41 -4.38 13.14
N PRO A 22 -12.66 -4.85 13.27
CA PRO A 22 -13.70 -4.59 12.26
C PRO A 22 -13.95 -3.09 12.00
N ALA A 23 -13.64 -2.23 12.97
CA ALA A 23 -13.77 -0.78 12.86
C ALA A 23 -12.57 -0.12 12.14
N ALA A 24 -11.53 -0.87 11.80
CA ALA A 24 -10.34 -0.31 11.17
C ALA A 24 -10.61 0.07 9.71
N HIS A 25 -10.40 1.34 9.37
CA HIS A 25 -10.43 1.76 7.98
C HIS A 25 -9.18 1.24 7.25
N LEU A 26 -9.39 0.37 6.26
CA LEU A 26 -8.33 -0.34 5.55
C LEU A 26 -8.22 0.12 4.09
N THR A 27 -7.03 0.54 3.67
CA THR A 27 -6.68 0.71 2.25
C THR A 27 -5.60 -0.30 1.88
N VAL A 28 -5.80 -1.03 0.80
CA VAL A 28 -4.89 -2.06 0.31
C VAL A 28 -4.47 -1.74 -1.12
N LEU A 29 -3.17 -1.60 -1.34
CA LEU A 29 -2.57 -1.33 -2.64
C LEU A 29 -1.67 -2.50 -3.02
N VAL A 30 -2.01 -3.21 -4.10
CA VAL A 30 -1.25 -4.37 -4.57
C VAL A 30 -0.77 -4.12 -5.99
N GLU A 31 0.55 -4.04 -6.18
CA GLU A 31 1.13 -4.04 -7.51
C GLU A 31 1.15 -5.46 -8.10
N VAL A 32 0.67 -5.58 -9.33
CA VAL A 32 0.59 -6.84 -10.09
C VAL A 32 1.19 -6.68 -11.47
N CYS A 33 1.39 -7.78 -12.16
CA CYS A 33 1.92 -7.86 -13.51
C CYS A 33 1.08 -8.84 -14.31
N GLY A 34 -0.07 -8.39 -14.78
CA GLY A 34 -1.09 -9.23 -15.41
C GLY A 34 -2.21 -9.65 -14.46
N SER A 35 -3.30 -10.13 -15.06
CA SER A 35 -4.56 -10.49 -14.39
C SER A 35 -4.47 -11.79 -13.59
N ASP A 36 -3.52 -12.67 -13.89
CA ASP A 36 -3.23 -13.92 -13.18
C ASP A 36 -2.77 -13.69 -11.73
N GLN A 37 -2.24 -12.51 -11.45
CA GLN A 37 -1.79 -12.11 -10.11
C GLN A 37 -2.86 -11.41 -9.27
N VAL A 38 -4.03 -11.10 -9.87
CA VAL A 38 -5.18 -10.54 -9.17
C VAL A 38 -5.82 -11.64 -8.34
N GLY A 39 -6.17 -11.31 -7.10
CA GLY A 39 -6.82 -12.25 -6.20
C GLY A 39 -7.91 -11.59 -5.38
N VAL A 40 -8.25 -12.23 -4.27
CA VAL A 40 -9.20 -11.70 -3.28
C VAL A 40 -8.46 -11.30 -2.02
N ILE A 41 -8.81 -10.14 -1.47
CA ILE A 41 -8.49 -9.70 -0.12
C ILE A 41 -9.81 -9.20 0.47
N ASP A 42 -10.23 -9.78 1.59
CA ASP A 42 -11.36 -9.24 2.34
C ASP A 42 -10.89 -7.97 3.06
N ALA A 43 -11.30 -6.82 2.54
CA ALA A 43 -11.02 -5.52 3.13
C ALA A 43 -12.23 -4.95 3.90
N ARG A 44 -13.34 -5.70 4.04
CA ARG A 44 -14.59 -5.23 4.63
C ARG A 44 -15.07 -3.93 3.94
N GLU A 45 -15.35 -2.88 4.72
CA GLU A 45 -15.69 -1.52 4.23
C GLU A 45 -14.48 -0.75 3.65
N GLY A 46 -13.30 -1.37 3.66
CA GLY A 46 -12.07 -0.80 3.10
C GLY A 46 -11.99 -0.89 1.58
N ARG A 47 -10.88 -0.37 1.03
CA ARG A 47 -10.61 -0.35 -0.41
C ARG A 47 -9.45 -1.29 -0.77
N VAL A 48 -9.61 -2.05 -1.85
CA VAL A 48 -8.52 -2.81 -2.48
C VAL A 48 -8.30 -2.29 -3.90
N SER A 49 -7.07 -1.89 -4.22
CA SER A 49 -6.67 -1.44 -5.55
C SER A 49 -5.57 -2.34 -6.10
N TRP A 50 -5.81 -2.87 -7.30
CA TRP A 50 -4.87 -3.67 -8.06
C TRP A 50 -4.16 -2.80 -9.09
N LEU A 51 -2.86 -2.62 -8.93
CA LEU A 51 -2.02 -1.72 -9.71
C LEU A 51 -1.24 -2.55 -10.73
N ASP A 52 -1.84 -2.82 -11.88
CA ASP A 52 -1.19 -3.64 -12.91
C ASP A 52 -0.11 -2.84 -13.64
N ARG A 53 1.17 -3.20 -13.47
CA ARG A 53 2.30 -2.50 -14.09
C ARG A 53 2.51 -2.84 -15.57
N SER A 54 1.69 -3.72 -16.14
CA SER A 54 1.73 -4.12 -17.55
C SER A 54 0.71 -3.38 -18.44
N LEU A 55 -0.17 -2.57 -17.85
CA LEU A 55 -1.08 -1.72 -18.61
C LEU A 55 -0.31 -0.55 -19.23
N GLU A 56 -0.71 -0.13 -20.44
CA GLU A 56 -0.10 0.94 -21.26
C GLU A 56 1.17 0.52 -22.02
N ASN A 57 0.98 -0.23 -23.12
CA ASN A 57 1.98 -0.52 -24.19
C ASN A 57 3.41 -0.89 -23.74
N GLY A 58 3.59 -1.35 -22.50
CA GLY A 58 4.91 -1.58 -21.93
C GLY A 58 4.85 -2.00 -20.46
N LEU A 59 5.97 -2.55 -20.00
CA LEU A 59 6.10 -3.03 -18.62
C LEU A 59 6.81 -1.97 -17.77
N ARG A 60 6.08 -1.34 -16.85
CA ARG A 60 6.67 -0.37 -15.93
C ARG A 60 7.63 -1.04 -14.92
N PRO A 61 8.66 -0.32 -14.45
CA PRO A 61 9.52 -0.78 -13.37
C PRO A 61 8.69 -1.20 -12.15
N ARG A 62 9.07 -2.32 -11.53
CA ARG A 62 8.44 -2.79 -10.30
C ARG A 62 8.54 -1.70 -9.22
N GLY A 63 7.44 -1.46 -8.53
CA GLY A 63 7.24 -0.48 -7.49
C GLY A 63 6.90 0.92 -7.99
N GLU A 64 6.94 1.21 -9.28
CA GLU A 64 6.63 2.56 -9.76
C GLU A 64 5.15 2.91 -9.53
N ARG A 65 4.23 2.01 -9.87
CA ARG A 65 2.79 2.27 -9.68
C ARG A 65 2.42 2.25 -8.21
N LEU A 66 3.01 1.35 -7.43
CA LEU A 66 2.84 1.34 -5.97
C LEU A 66 3.31 2.65 -5.33
N ALA A 67 4.42 3.23 -5.80
CA ALA A 67 4.97 4.48 -5.28
C ALA A 67 4.01 5.64 -5.49
N GLN A 68 3.48 5.74 -6.70
CA GLN A 68 2.52 6.77 -7.08
C GLN A 68 1.24 6.65 -6.26
N ALA A 69 0.71 5.44 -6.09
CA ALA A 69 -0.50 5.21 -5.33
C ALA A 69 -0.34 5.50 -3.83
N ILE A 70 0.79 5.11 -3.22
CA ILE A 70 1.09 5.45 -1.81
C ILE A 70 1.22 6.96 -1.66
N HIS A 71 1.92 7.64 -2.56
CA HIS A 71 2.06 9.09 -2.52
C HIS A 71 0.71 9.80 -2.61
N ALA A 72 -0.15 9.39 -3.56
CA ALA A 72 -1.49 9.95 -3.70
C ALA A 72 -2.33 9.74 -2.43
N TRP A 73 -2.30 8.53 -1.87
CA TRP A 73 -2.99 8.23 -0.61
C TRP A 73 -2.47 9.09 0.55
N CYS A 74 -1.15 9.25 0.67
CA CYS A 74 -0.57 10.12 1.69
C CYS A 74 -1.00 11.58 1.52
N ALA A 75 -1.07 12.09 0.29
CA ALA A 75 -1.51 13.45 0.01
C ALA A 75 -2.98 13.68 0.41
N GLU A 76 -3.86 12.68 0.20
CA GLU A 76 -5.25 12.74 0.66
C GLU A 76 -5.35 12.69 2.18
N TRP A 77 -4.59 11.80 2.83
CA TRP A 77 -4.64 11.61 4.28
C TRP A 77 -3.98 12.73 5.09
N ALA A 78 -2.93 13.37 4.57
CA ALA A 78 -2.22 14.45 5.26
C ALA A 78 -3.06 15.73 5.43
N CYS A 79 -4.25 15.80 4.82
CA CYS A 79 -5.17 16.92 4.92
C CYS A 79 -6.21 16.80 6.07
N GLY A 80 -6.16 15.73 6.88
CA GLY A 80 -7.11 15.50 7.99
C GLY A 80 -6.64 15.97 9.37
N ASP A 81 -7.58 16.14 10.30
CA ASP A 81 -7.35 16.64 11.67
C ASP A 81 -6.71 15.60 12.62
N ASP A 82 -6.69 14.31 12.26
CA ASP A 82 -6.08 13.23 13.06
C ASP A 82 -4.88 12.62 12.30
N PRO A 83 -3.63 12.96 12.68
CA PRO A 83 -2.44 12.70 11.86
C PRO A 83 -1.90 11.27 11.99
N VAL A 84 -2.55 10.39 12.75
CA VAL A 84 -2.01 9.06 13.04
C VAL A 84 -2.49 8.04 12.01
N CYS A 85 -1.62 7.69 11.07
CA CYS A 85 -1.86 6.58 10.15
C CYS A 85 -0.81 5.47 10.32
N THR A 86 -1.27 4.22 10.38
CA THR A 86 -0.40 3.04 10.33
C THR A 86 -0.21 2.60 8.89
N VAL A 87 1.05 2.51 8.45
CA VAL A 87 1.44 2.02 7.12
C VAL A 87 2.25 0.73 7.26
N TRP A 88 1.84 -0.31 6.55
CA TRP A 88 2.62 -1.54 6.38
C TRP A 88 3.09 -1.65 4.92
N LEU A 89 4.37 -1.98 4.75
CA LEU A 89 4.97 -2.21 3.43
C LEU A 89 5.60 -3.59 3.39
N GLY A 90 5.31 -4.35 2.34
CA GLY A 90 5.88 -5.68 2.15
C GLY A 90 7.41 -5.65 2.07
N ALA A 91 8.08 -6.70 2.56
CA ALA A 91 9.55 -6.76 2.60
C ALA A 91 10.25 -6.72 1.21
N ARG A 92 9.51 -6.95 0.13
CA ARG A 92 10.01 -6.94 -1.25
C ARG A 92 9.67 -5.66 -2.00
N THR A 93 9.17 -4.67 -1.27
CA THR A 93 8.79 -3.37 -1.82
C THR A 93 10.06 -2.64 -2.28
N PRO A 94 10.12 -2.12 -3.52
CA PRO A 94 11.35 -1.54 -4.07
C PRO A 94 11.89 -0.39 -3.23
N SER A 95 13.22 -0.24 -3.20
CA SER A 95 13.94 0.74 -2.36
C SER A 95 13.48 2.19 -2.55
N ARG A 96 12.91 2.52 -3.72
CA ARG A 96 12.27 3.81 -4.01
C ARG A 96 11.09 4.10 -3.09
N ILE A 97 10.25 3.10 -2.82
CA ILE A 97 9.09 3.21 -1.91
C ILE A 97 9.57 3.43 -0.49
N VAL A 98 10.54 2.62 -0.04
CA VAL A 98 11.07 2.70 1.33
C VAL A 98 11.64 4.09 1.62
N ARG A 99 12.30 4.72 0.63
CA ARG A 99 12.78 6.10 0.73
C ARG A 99 11.63 7.11 0.77
N MET A 100 10.65 6.99 -0.13
CA MET A 100 9.50 7.89 -0.16
C MET A 100 8.70 7.84 1.14
N THR A 101 8.40 6.66 1.66
CA THR A 101 7.65 6.53 2.91
C THR A 101 8.44 7.02 4.11
N ARG A 102 9.77 6.82 4.17
CA ARG A 102 10.60 7.41 5.23
C ARG A 102 10.60 8.94 5.21
N ALA A 103 10.57 9.56 4.03
CA ALA A 103 10.49 11.01 3.88
C ALA A 103 9.12 11.60 4.25
N LEU A 104 8.08 10.76 4.33
CA LEU A 104 6.71 11.14 4.67
C LEU A 104 6.38 10.91 6.15
N LEU A 105 7.25 10.25 6.91
CA LEU A 105 7.08 10.10 8.35
C LEU A 105 7.50 11.41 9.04
N PRO A 106 6.73 11.90 10.04
CA PRO A 106 7.18 13.04 10.85
C PRO A 106 8.54 12.71 11.48
N GLU A 107 9.42 13.72 11.60
CA GLU A 107 10.70 13.53 12.26
C GLU A 107 10.48 12.90 13.64
N PRO A 108 11.26 11.87 14.02
CA PRO A 108 11.14 11.29 15.34
C PRO A 108 11.39 12.41 16.35
N ARG A 109 10.36 12.73 17.16
CA ARG A 109 10.55 13.60 18.31
C ARG A 109 11.50 12.87 19.27
N VAL A 110 12.77 13.24 19.23
CA VAL A 110 13.75 12.84 20.23
C VAL A 110 13.22 13.40 21.56
N SER A 111 12.80 12.51 22.44
CA SER A 111 12.47 12.83 23.84
C SER A 111 13.72 12.82 24.68
#